data_AF-A0A1Y3VM50-F1
#
_entry.id   AF-A0A1Y3VM50-F1
#
_cell.length_a   1.000
_cell.length_b   1.000
_cell.length_c   1.000
_cell.angle_alpha   90.00
_cell.angle_beta   90.00
_cell.angle_gamma   90.00
#
_symmetry.space_group_name_H-M   'P 1'
#
loop_
_entity.id
_entity.type
_entity.pdbx_description
1 polymer ?
#
loop_
_entity_poly.entity_id
_entity_poly.type
_entity_poly.pdbx_seq_one_letter_code
_entity_poly.pdbx_strand_id
1 'polypeptide(L)'
;MIFANLFFGANFSFYVSLTRNYLDFQQIFMLQVLSAALFFIPFALFTRGFWRIGWRDAGQIVPVSLLVIYGWMYLLLWGSSYTTPIDASVIATLGPAFTLMLDHLLHPHRYLPGRLVGILCALIGAGILLFNEGFDLTHGSRAEGNLFVLLAVVAIAANTVLIKPQLERLGTLVVMGWYYIIGLAVTAPFFWKYIDHTAFLRLPLSAQAELAYILILGTVLPMYLLYRGTEKLTSVHTALYRYIQPVIAGLLAVTRGQAHFNRVNLTAAGFIFTGVILVAVGYRYSLRHGLHRILRRRAASASPASSAAPAGSSASVAPAASVAAASPAPAAWPELPSRYGLPRLRSDGRLPHYSASSRRRHSSGTGRLH
;
A
#
# COMPACT_ATOMS: atom_id res chain seq x y z
N MET A 1 5.69 9.00 4.27
CA MET A 1 4.85 7.98 4.94
C MET A 1 4.43 8.35 6.35
N ILE A 2 5.35 8.73 7.25
CA ILE A 2 4.99 9.11 8.63
C ILE A 2 3.94 10.22 8.65
N PHE A 3 4.22 11.36 8.00
CA PHE A 3 3.27 12.49 7.93
C PHE A 3 1.90 12.11 7.33
N ALA A 4 1.87 11.32 6.24
CA ALA A 4 0.61 10.84 5.66
C ALA A 4 -0.25 10.10 6.68
N ASN A 5 0.35 9.17 7.44
CA ASN A 5 -0.40 8.38 8.41
C ASN A 5 -0.74 9.17 9.68
N LEU A 6 0.08 10.16 10.05
CA LEU A 6 -0.24 11.12 11.10
C LEU A 6 -1.53 11.88 10.75
N PHE A 7 -1.58 12.44 9.54
CA PHE A 7 -2.73 13.21 9.08
C PHE A 7 -3.99 12.34 8.89
N PHE A 8 -3.86 11.16 8.28
CA PHE A 8 -4.99 10.24 8.16
C PHE A 8 -5.51 9.76 9.53
N GLY A 9 -4.63 9.60 10.53
CA GLY A 9 -5.06 9.29 11.90
C GLY A 9 -5.91 10.40 12.51
N ALA A 10 -5.51 11.65 12.30
CA ALA A 10 -6.27 12.80 12.78
C ALA A 10 -7.62 13.00 12.08
N ASN A 11 -7.75 12.59 10.81
CA ASN A 11 -9.02 12.67 10.07
C ASN A 11 -10.19 12.00 10.80
N PHE A 12 -9.97 10.85 11.45
CA PHE A 12 -11.05 10.15 12.18
C PHE A 12 -11.72 11.06 13.22
N SER A 13 -10.93 11.87 13.92
CA SER A 13 -11.42 12.82 14.92
C SER A 13 -12.16 14.00 14.28
N PHE A 14 -11.59 14.58 13.21
CA PHE A 14 -12.21 15.72 12.52
C PHE A 14 -13.48 15.34 11.75
N TYR A 15 -13.56 14.14 11.17
CA TYR A 15 -14.78 13.64 10.53
C TYR A 15 -15.92 13.54 11.52
N VAL A 16 -15.68 12.94 12.69
CA VAL A 16 -16.70 12.84 13.75
C VAL A 16 -17.12 14.23 14.24
N SER A 17 -16.17 15.16 14.38
CA SER A 17 -16.46 16.53 14.80
C SER A 17 -17.36 17.28 13.81
N LEU A 18 -17.02 17.25 12.52
CA LEU A 18 -17.78 17.94 11.48
C LEU A 18 -19.13 17.29 11.22
N THR A 19 -19.18 15.96 11.16
CA THR A 19 -20.41 15.22 10.84
C THR A 19 -21.47 15.30 11.93
N ARG A 20 -21.08 15.42 13.20
CA ARG A 20 -22.03 15.51 14.31
C ARG A 20 -22.58 16.92 14.54
N ASN A 21 -21.83 17.95 14.17
CA ASN A 21 -22.11 19.32 14.61
C ASN A 21 -22.41 20.31 13.48
N TYR A 22 -21.96 20.05 12.24
CA TYR A 22 -21.90 21.10 11.23
C TYR A 22 -22.35 20.69 9.83
N LEU A 23 -21.87 19.56 9.31
CA LEU A 23 -22.01 19.21 7.90
C LEU A 23 -22.40 17.75 7.73
N ASP A 24 -23.26 17.48 6.75
CA ASP A 24 -23.54 16.10 6.37
C ASP A 24 -22.31 15.45 5.75
N PHE A 25 -22.13 14.14 5.96
CA PHE A 25 -20.97 13.43 5.44
C PHE A 25 -20.88 13.49 3.91
N GLN A 26 -22.01 13.55 3.19
CA GLN A 26 -22.02 13.71 1.73
C GLN A 26 -21.37 15.04 1.31
N GLN A 27 -21.59 16.13 2.05
CA GLN A 27 -21.01 17.44 1.76
C GLN A 27 -19.49 17.41 1.95
N ILE A 28 -19.03 16.86 3.08
CA ILE A 28 -17.60 16.72 3.37
C ILE A 28 -16.93 15.81 2.33
N PHE A 29 -17.59 14.72 1.93
CA PHE A 29 -17.12 13.81 0.88
C PHE A 29 -16.95 14.55 -0.45
N MET A 30 -17.95 15.32 -0.89
CA MET A 30 -17.90 16.06 -2.15
C MET A 30 -16.81 17.12 -2.17
N LEU A 31 -16.70 17.89 -1.09
CA LEU A 31 -15.66 18.91 -0.97
C LEU A 31 -14.26 18.28 -1.01
N GLN A 32 -14.08 17.11 -0.41
CA GLN A 32 -12.82 16.36 -0.49
C GLN A 32 -12.49 15.91 -1.91
N VAL A 33 -13.46 15.33 -2.64
CA VAL A 33 -13.26 14.93 -4.06
C VAL A 33 -12.94 16.17 -4.90
N LEU A 34 -13.67 17.26 -4.69
CA LEU A 34 -13.48 18.52 -5.43
C LEU A 34 -12.11 19.13 -5.17
N SER A 35 -11.71 19.24 -3.89
CA SER A 35 -10.43 19.82 -3.49
C SER A 35 -9.27 19.03 -4.09
N ALA A 36 -9.35 17.69 -4.01
CA ALA A 36 -8.34 16.84 -4.59
C ALA A 36 -8.35 16.85 -6.13
N ALA A 37 -9.51 16.92 -6.78
CA ALA A 37 -9.60 17.10 -8.22
C ALA A 37 -8.98 18.43 -8.67
N LEU A 38 -9.31 19.53 -7.98
CA LEU A 38 -8.78 20.86 -8.28
C LEU A 38 -7.25 20.92 -8.12
N PHE A 39 -6.69 20.14 -7.20
CA PHE A 39 -5.24 20.04 -7.05
C PHE A 39 -4.60 19.07 -8.06
N PHE A 40 -5.06 17.83 -8.17
CA PHE A 40 -4.34 16.82 -8.95
C PHE A 40 -4.58 16.92 -10.45
N ILE A 41 -5.75 17.36 -10.91
CA ILE A 41 -6.06 17.42 -12.35
C ILE A 41 -5.16 18.43 -13.07
N PRO A 42 -5.05 19.71 -12.63
CA PRO A 42 -4.17 20.67 -13.31
C PRO A 42 -2.71 20.21 -13.30
N PHE A 43 -2.20 19.75 -12.16
CA PHE A 43 -0.83 19.27 -12.06
C PHE A 43 -0.57 18.03 -12.94
N ALA A 44 -1.57 17.15 -13.09
CA ALA A 44 -1.48 16.00 -13.98
C ALA A 44 -1.45 16.41 -15.45
N LEU A 45 -2.27 17.39 -15.85
CA LEU A 45 -2.27 17.92 -17.22
C LEU A 45 -0.92 18.51 -17.64
N PHE A 46 -0.17 19.11 -16.72
CA PHE A 46 1.18 19.61 -16.96
C PHE A 46 2.26 18.51 -17.07
N THR A 47 1.92 17.25 -16.78
CA THR A 47 2.86 16.14 -16.86
C THR A 47 2.84 15.50 -18.25
N ARG A 48 4.02 15.41 -18.90
CA ARG A 48 4.19 14.89 -20.28
C ARG A 48 3.61 13.48 -20.51
N GLY A 49 3.40 12.69 -19.46
CA GLY A 49 2.84 11.34 -19.53
C GLY A 49 1.31 11.26 -19.56
N PHE A 50 0.60 12.35 -19.22
CA PHE A 50 -0.85 12.34 -19.07
C PHE A 50 -1.60 12.02 -20.36
N TRP A 51 -1.16 12.62 -21.47
CA TRP A 51 -1.75 12.47 -22.80
C TRP A 51 -1.39 11.17 -23.51
N ARG A 52 -0.49 10.35 -22.94
CA ARG A 52 0.02 9.11 -23.56
C ARG A 52 -0.72 7.85 -23.09
N ILE A 53 -1.74 8.00 -22.24
CA ILE A 53 -2.50 6.87 -21.71
C ILE A 53 -3.46 6.34 -22.78
N GLY A 54 -3.36 5.03 -23.06
CA GLY A 54 -4.32 4.35 -23.91
C GLY A 54 -5.65 4.12 -23.18
N TRP A 55 -6.75 4.05 -23.93
CA TRP A 55 -8.10 3.80 -23.40
C TRP A 55 -8.20 2.51 -22.55
N ARG A 56 -7.39 1.49 -22.86
CA ARG A 56 -7.29 0.26 -22.06
C ARG A 56 -6.72 0.52 -20.68
N ASP A 57 -5.70 1.38 -20.57
CA ASP A 57 -5.08 1.73 -19.29
C ASP A 57 -6.01 2.64 -18.48
N ALA A 58 -6.70 3.58 -19.13
CA ALA A 58 -7.73 4.40 -18.47
C ALA A 58 -8.89 3.53 -17.92
N GLY A 59 -9.34 2.54 -18.69
CA GLY A 59 -10.37 1.59 -18.24
C GLY A 59 -9.94 0.75 -17.02
N GLN A 60 -8.65 0.39 -16.93
CA GLN A 60 -8.10 -0.32 -15.75
C GLN A 60 -8.02 0.56 -14.50
N ILE A 61 -7.98 1.89 -14.64
CA ILE A 61 -7.99 2.84 -13.52
C ILE A 61 -9.41 2.97 -12.94
N VAL A 62 -10.47 2.77 -13.73
CA VAL A 62 -11.88 2.90 -13.27
C VAL A 62 -12.19 2.06 -12.01
N PRO A 63 -11.99 0.72 -11.98
CA PRO A 63 -12.32 -0.06 -10.79
C PRO A 63 -11.47 0.36 -9.58
N VAL A 64 -10.21 0.73 -9.82
CA VAL A 64 -9.30 1.25 -8.79
C VAL A 64 -9.85 2.55 -8.20
N SER A 65 -10.33 3.47 -9.04
CA SER A 65 -10.91 4.75 -8.62
C SER A 65 -12.20 4.57 -7.83
N LEU A 66 -13.12 3.74 -8.32
CA LEU A 66 -14.38 3.47 -7.63
C LEU A 66 -14.16 2.87 -6.24
N LEU A 67 -13.17 1.99 -6.11
CA LEU A 67 -12.84 1.34 -4.85
C LEU A 67 -12.35 2.32 -3.78
N VAL A 68 -11.65 3.39 -4.16
CA VAL A 68 -11.22 4.39 -3.16
C VAL A 68 -12.32 5.41 -2.93
N ILE A 69 -13.00 5.87 -3.98
CA ILE A 69 -13.94 6.98 -3.85
C ILE A 69 -15.20 6.51 -3.13
N TYR A 70 -15.87 5.49 -3.65
CA TYR A 70 -17.05 4.93 -3.00
C TYR A 70 -16.65 3.90 -1.96
N GLY A 71 -15.76 2.99 -2.32
CA GLY A 71 -15.42 1.87 -1.44
C GLY A 71 -14.73 2.33 -0.16
N TRP A 72 -13.74 3.23 -0.20
CA TRP A 72 -13.04 3.68 0.99
C TRP A 72 -13.55 5.01 1.53
N MET A 73 -13.46 6.09 0.76
CA MET A 73 -13.66 7.45 1.25
C MET A 73 -15.12 7.70 1.65
N TYR A 74 -16.08 7.33 0.80
CA TYR A 74 -17.51 7.46 1.11
C TYR A 74 -17.92 6.56 2.28
N LEU A 75 -17.62 5.25 2.23
CA LEU A 75 -17.98 4.33 3.31
C LEU A 75 -17.30 4.68 4.64
N LEU A 76 -16.05 5.16 4.62
CA LEU A 76 -15.36 5.58 5.83
C LEU A 76 -16.03 6.81 6.45
N LEU A 77 -16.40 7.81 5.64
CA LEU A 77 -17.11 8.98 6.14
C LEU A 77 -18.48 8.63 6.70
N TRP A 78 -19.24 7.82 5.96
CA TRP A 78 -20.56 7.38 6.37
C TRP A 78 -20.51 6.55 7.65
N GLY A 79 -19.58 5.60 7.73
CA GLY A 79 -19.34 4.81 8.94
C GLY A 79 -18.93 5.69 10.13
N SER A 80 -18.04 6.66 9.90
CA SER A 80 -17.59 7.62 10.92
C SER A 80 -18.72 8.49 11.48
N SER A 81 -19.81 8.71 10.73
CA SER A 81 -20.98 9.43 11.26
C SER A 81 -21.68 8.69 12.39
N TYR A 82 -21.62 7.35 12.41
CA TYR A 82 -22.30 6.52 13.42
C TYR A 82 -21.36 5.90 14.46
N THR A 83 -20.06 5.77 14.16
CA THR A 83 -19.08 5.18 15.09
C THR A 83 -18.25 6.24 15.82
N THR A 84 -17.37 5.80 16.72
CA THR A 84 -16.38 6.66 17.41
C THR A 84 -15.05 6.67 16.65
N PRO A 85 -14.22 7.74 16.79
CA PRO A 85 -12.90 7.77 16.15
C PRO A 85 -11.99 6.64 16.65
N ILE A 86 -12.15 6.22 17.91
CA ILE A 86 -11.39 5.10 18.49
C ILE A 86 -11.76 3.81 17.76
N ASP A 87 -13.06 3.48 17.69
CA ASP A 87 -13.53 2.26 17.03
C ASP A 87 -13.13 2.21 15.56
N ALA A 88 -13.39 3.30 14.83
CA ALA A 88 -13.06 3.41 13.42
C ALA A 88 -11.56 3.23 13.15
N SER A 89 -10.71 3.85 13.97
CA SER A 89 -9.26 3.76 13.80
C SER A 89 -8.71 2.38 14.18
N VAL A 90 -9.28 1.73 15.20
CA VAL A 90 -8.94 0.36 15.61
C VAL A 90 -9.30 -0.62 14.49
N ILE A 91 -10.48 -0.49 13.87
CA ILE A 91 -10.86 -1.27 12.69
C ILE A 91 -9.92 -0.97 11.50
N ALA A 92 -9.54 0.29 11.30
CA ALA A 92 -8.63 0.69 10.23
C ALA A 92 -7.25 0.02 10.29
N THR A 93 -6.80 -0.39 11.48
CA THR A 93 -5.56 -1.15 11.64
C THR A 93 -5.58 -2.54 10.99
N LEU A 94 -6.75 -3.05 10.62
CA LEU A 94 -6.90 -4.28 9.83
C LEU A 94 -6.44 -4.11 8.38
N GLY A 95 -6.32 -2.87 7.89
CA GLY A 95 -5.97 -2.56 6.50
C GLY A 95 -4.71 -3.28 6.01
N PRO A 96 -3.58 -3.20 6.73
CA PRO A 96 -2.40 -4.02 6.48
C PRO A 96 -2.66 -5.53 6.34
N ALA A 97 -3.44 -6.14 7.24
CA ALA A 97 -3.72 -7.57 7.21
C ALA A 97 -4.53 -7.94 5.96
N PHE A 98 -5.59 -7.20 5.66
CA PHE A 98 -6.38 -7.42 4.45
C PHE A 98 -5.59 -7.15 3.16
N THR A 99 -4.74 -6.12 3.14
CA THR A 99 -3.90 -5.80 1.95
C THR A 99 -3.00 -6.99 1.64
N LEU A 100 -2.39 -7.53 2.69
CA LEU A 100 -1.49 -8.67 2.61
C LEU A 100 -2.21 -9.99 2.26
N MET A 101 -3.46 -10.15 2.69
CA MET A 101 -4.31 -11.29 2.34
C MET A 101 -4.74 -11.23 0.87
N LEU A 102 -5.21 -10.07 0.41
CA LEU A 102 -5.61 -9.84 -0.97
C LEU A 102 -4.45 -9.93 -1.95
N ASP A 103 -3.27 -9.44 -1.57
CA ASP A 103 -2.04 -9.60 -2.37
C ASP A 103 -1.76 -11.09 -2.68
N HIS A 104 -1.97 -11.96 -1.69
CA HIS A 104 -1.83 -13.40 -1.89
C HIS A 104 -2.95 -14.00 -2.75
N LEU A 105 -4.20 -13.62 -2.52
CA LEU A 105 -5.34 -14.13 -3.28
C LEU A 105 -5.24 -13.77 -4.77
N LEU A 106 -4.82 -12.54 -5.06
CA LEU A 106 -4.64 -12.04 -6.42
C LEU A 106 -3.37 -12.56 -7.10
N HIS A 107 -2.33 -12.93 -6.32
CA HIS A 107 -1.07 -13.49 -6.83
C HIS A 107 -0.74 -14.81 -6.11
N PRO A 108 -1.27 -15.95 -6.59
CA PRO A 108 -1.26 -17.25 -5.88
C PRO A 108 0.13 -17.86 -5.59
N HIS A 109 1.23 -17.21 -5.94
CA HIS A 109 2.57 -17.78 -5.87
C HIS A 109 3.16 -17.94 -4.45
N ARG A 110 2.42 -17.62 -3.37
CA ARG A 110 2.98 -17.58 -2.00
C ARG A 110 2.13 -18.29 -0.94
N TYR A 111 2.38 -19.58 -0.70
CA TYR A 111 1.77 -20.33 0.41
C TYR A 111 2.04 -19.68 1.79
N LEU A 112 1.00 -19.56 2.63
CA LEU A 112 1.09 -18.98 3.99
C LEU A 112 0.12 -19.60 5.02
N PRO A 113 0.19 -20.91 5.32
CA PRO A 113 -0.67 -21.53 6.33
C PRO A 113 -0.49 -20.93 7.74
N GLY A 114 0.71 -20.43 8.09
CA GLY A 114 0.97 -19.77 9.38
C GLY A 114 0.32 -18.39 9.56
N ARG A 115 -0.37 -17.87 8.54
CA ARG A 115 -1.00 -16.54 8.55
C ARG A 115 -2.45 -16.56 9.02
N LEU A 116 -3.10 -17.72 8.94
CA LEU A 116 -4.51 -17.88 9.25
C LEU A 116 -4.82 -17.50 10.71
N VAL A 117 -3.96 -17.89 11.65
CA VAL A 117 -4.11 -17.57 13.07
C VAL A 117 -4.13 -16.06 13.31
N GLY A 118 -3.28 -15.31 12.62
CA GLY A 118 -3.23 -13.84 12.75
C GLY A 118 -4.47 -13.17 12.15
N ILE A 119 -4.96 -13.68 11.02
CA ILE A 119 -6.20 -13.20 10.39
C ILE A 119 -7.40 -13.48 11.31
N LEU A 120 -7.51 -14.70 11.84
CA LEU A 120 -8.59 -15.07 12.76
C LEU A 120 -8.56 -14.21 14.03
N CYS A 121 -7.39 -14.01 14.63
CA CYS A 121 -7.22 -13.14 15.79
C CYS A 121 -7.67 -11.70 15.51
N ALA A 122 -7.30 -11.17 14.33
CA ALA A 122 -7.70 -9.83 13.91
C ALA A 122 -9.21 -9.72 13.63
N LEU A 123 -9.82 -10.74 13.01
CA LEU A 123 -11.25 -10.81 12.77
C LEU A 123 -12.05 -10.94 14.07
N ILE A 124 -11.56 -11.70 15.05
CA ILE A 124 -12.16 -11.78 16.39
C ILE A 124 -12.16 -10.39 17.03
N GLY A 125 -11.03 -9.66 17.01
CA GLY A 125 -10.97 -8.30 17.53
C GLY A 125 -11.92 -7.33 16.82
N ALA A 126 -12.07 -7.45 15.50
CA ALA A 126 -13.06 -6.68 14.74
C ALA A 126 -14.50 -7.02 15.18
N GLY A 127 -14.80 -8.31 15.35
CA GLY A 127 -16.10 -8.80 15.80
C GLY A 127 -16.45 -8.30 17.20
N ILE A 128 -15.50 -8.31 18.14
CA ILE A 128 -15.69 -7.74 19.49
C ILE A 128 -16.15 -6.28 19.40
N LEU A 129 -15.57 -5.51 18.49
CA LEU A 129 -15.92 -4.09 18.32
C LEU A 129 -17.26 -3.89 17.61
N LEU A 130 -17.57 -4.73 16.63
CA LEU A 130 -18.83 -4.73 15.89
C LEU A 130 -20.02 -5.05 16.79
N PHE A 131 -19.88 -6.01 17.70
CA PHE A 131 -20.96 -6.53 18.54
C PHE A 131 -20.91 -6.03 20.00
N ASN A 132 -20.13 -4.99 20.28
CA ASN A 132 -19.96 -4.45 21.63
C ASN A 132 -21.30 -4.00 22.26
N GLU A 133 -22.21 -3.43 21.46
CA GLU A 133 -23.52 -2.92 21.94
C GLU A 133 -24.69 -3.85 21.61
N GLY A 134 -24.41 -5.08 21.14
CA GLY A 134 -25.42 -6.08 20.76
C GLY A 134 -25.37 -6.49 19.29
N PHE A 135 -26.28 -7.38 18.90
CA PHE A 135 -26.40 -7.89 17.52
C PHE A 135 -27.32 -7.06 16.62
N ASP A 136 -27.84 -5.94 17.12
CA ASP A 136 -28.75 -5.08 16.37
C ASP A 136 -28.00 -4.21 15.37
N LEU A 137 -27.95 -4.68 14.12
CA LEU A 137 -27.52 -3.93 12.94
C LEU A 137 -28.66 -3.00 12.45
N THR A 138 -29.22 -2.21 13.35
CA THR A 138 -30.24 -1.22 13.01
C THR A 138 -29.61 -0.02 12.31
N HIS A 139 -30.38 0.65 11.46
CA HIS A 139 -29.90 1.83 10.74
C HIS A 139 -29.54 2.95 11.73
N GLY A 140 -28.34 3.50 11.59
CA GLY A 140 -27.75 4.50 12.49
C GLY A 140 -27.05 3.92 13.73
N SER A 141 -26.98 2.60 13.87
CA SER A 141 -26.28 1.97 15.00
C SER A 141 -24.76 2.09 14.89
N ARG A 142 -24.07 2.03 16.04
CA ARG A 142 -22.60 1.95 16.07
C ARG A 142 -22.06 0.72 15.34
N ALA A 143 -22.80 -0.40 15.40
CA ALA A 143 -22.46 -1.64 14.71
C ALA A 143 -22.48 -1.46 13.18
N GLU A 144 -23.50 -0.79 12.63
CA GLU A 144 -23.57 -0.44 11.21
C GLU A 144 -22.41 0.49 10.81
N GLY A 145 -22.11 1.50 11.64
CA GLY A 145 -20.95 2.38 11.44
C GLY A 145 -19.63 1.61 11.37
N ASN A 146 -19.41 0.69 12.33
CA ASN A 146 -18.23 -0.18 12.36
C ASN A 146 -18.15 -1.10 11.14
N LEU A 147 -19.28 -1.60 10.66
CA LEU A 147 -19.35 -2.42 9.45
C LEU A 147 -18.95 -1.63 8.21
N PHE A 148 -19.47 -0.40 8.04
CA PHE A 148 -19.05 0.47 6.93
C PHE A 148 -17.56 0.82 6.98
N VAL A 149 -17.01 1.08 8.18
CA VAL A 149 -15.55 1.27 8.32
C VAL A 149 -14.79 0.01 7.93
N LEU A 150 -15.24 -1.18 8.35
CA LEU A 150 -14.59 -2.44 7.98
C LEU A 150 -14.61 -2.66 6.46
N LEU A 151 -15.74 -2.41 5.80
CA LEU A 151 -15.86 -2.49 4.35
C LEU A 151 -14.93 -1.49 3.66
N ALA A 152 -14.83 -0.27 4.19
CA ALA A 152 -13.89 0.74 3.70
C ALA A 152 -12.43 0.26 3.79
N VAL A 153 -12.08 -0.42 4.88
CA VAL A 153 -10.74 -0.95 5.12
C VAL A 153 -10.41 -2.09 4.14
N VAL A 154 -11.38 -2.94 3.82
CA VAL A 154 -11.23 -3.97 2.78
C VAL A 154 -11.08 -3.33 1.39
N ALA A 155 -11.86 -2.29 1.10
CA ALA A 155 -11.79 -1.57 -0.17
C ALA A 155 -10.41 -0.91 -0.38
N ILE A 156 -9.88 -0.19 0.62
CA ILE A 156 -8.54 0.41 0.49
C ILE A 156 -7.42 -0.64 0.43
N ALA A 157 -7.60 -1.77 1.10
CA ALA A 157 -6.68 -2.89 1.01
C ALA A 157 -6.60 -3.46 -0.41
N ALA A 158 -7.75 -3.73 -1.03
CA ALA A 158 -7.83 -4.18 -2.42
C ALA A 158 -7.27 -3.13 -3.38
N ASN A 159 -7.61 -1.86 -3.16
CA ASN A 159 -7.13 -0.76 -3.99
C ASN A 159 -5.61 -0.68 -3.98
N THR A 160 -4.99 -0.76 -2.79
CA THR A 160 -3.53 -0.66 -2.63
C THR A 160 -2.79 -1.75 -3.43
N VAL A 161 -3.37 -2.96 -3.55
CA VAL A 161 -2.80 -4.06 -4.34
C VAL A 161 -2.98 -3.80 -5.84
N LEU A 162 -4.18 -3.40 -6.26
CA LEU A 162 -4.53 -3.21 -7.67
C LEU A 162 -3.86 -1.99 -8.30
N ILE A 163 -3.68 -0.90 -7.54
CA ILE A 163 -3.13 0.36 -8.05
C ILE A 163 -1.62 0.31 -8.26
N LYS A 164 -0.91 -0.57 -7.54
CA LYS A 164 0.56 -0.58 -7.50
C LYS A 164 1.22 -0.74 -8.89
N PRO A 165 0.84 -1.73 -9.74
CA PRO A 165 1.43 -1.85 -11.08
C PRO A 165 1.16 -0.62 -11.96
N GLN A 166 0.03 0.06 -11.74
CA GLN A 166 -0.33 1.27 -12.48
C GLN A 166 0.54 2.46 -12.05
N LEU A 167 0.78 2.62 -10.74
CA LEU A 167 1.67 3.66 -10.21
C LEU A 167 3.11 3.50 -10.71
N GLU A 168 3.63 2.27 -10.72
CA GLU A 168 5.00 1.99 -11.17
C GLU A 168 5.17 2.23 -12.68
N ARG A 169 4.14 1.96 -13.50
CA ARG A 169 4.19 2.11 -14.96
C ARG A 169 3.90 3.53 -15.45
N LEU A 170 2.90 4.19 -14.87
CA LEU A 170 2.37 5.47 -15.37
C LEU A 170 2.84 6.68 -14.54
N GLY A 171 3.35 6.43 -13.32
CA GLY A 171 3.74 7.45 -12.36
C GLY A 171 2.57 7.94 -11.50
N THR A 172 2.86 8.22 -10.23
CA THR A 172 1.84 8.59 -9.23
C THR A 172 0.94 9.74 -9.67
N LEU A 173 1.52 10.81 -10.23
CA LEU A 173 0.79 12.04 -10.51
C LEU A 173 -0.19 11.89 -11.69
N VAL A 174 0.16 11.06 -12.68
CA VAL A 174 -0.72 10.75 -13.83
C VAL A 174 -1.88 9.86 -13.39
N VAL A 175 -1.60 8.82 -12.60
CA VAL A 175 -2.65 7.91 -12.08
C VAL A 175 -3.63 8.68 -11.20
N MET A 176 -3.13 9.54 -10.31
CA MET A 176 -3.98 10.41 -9.49
C MET A 176 -4.85 11.36 -10.30
N GLY A 177 -4.30 11.95 -11.37
CA GLY A 177 -5.07 12.83 -12.27
C GLY A 177 -6.28 12.10 -12.86
N TRP A 178 -6.06 10.96 -13.50
CA TRP A 178 -7.14 10.14 -14.05
C TRP A 178 -8.10 9.63 -12.99
N TYR A 179 -7.56 9.23 -11.84
CA TYR A 179 -8.33 8.80 -10.69
C TYR A 179 -9.34 9.87 -10.23
N TYR A 180 -8.91 11.12 -10.09
CA TYR A 180 -9.79 12.22 -9.68
C TYR A 180 -10.67 12.75 -10.82
N ILE A 181 -10.28 12.60 -12.10
CA ILE A 181 -11.17 12.86 -13.24
C ILE A 181 -12.36 11.89 -13.21
N ILE A 182 -12.08 10.59 -13.11
CA ILE A 182 -13.12 9.55 -13.01
C ILE A 182 -13.96 9.80 -11.76
N GLY A 183 -13.30 10.13 -10.64
CA GLY A 183 -13.96 10.45 -9.39
C GLY A 183 -14.94 11.60 -9.49
N LEU A 184 -14.49 12.71 -10.06
CA LEU A 184 -15.33 13.87 -10.30
C LEU A 184 -16.46 13.53 -11.25
N ALA A 185 -16.21 12.79 -12.34
CA ALA A 185 -17.24 12.40 -13.29
C ALA A 185 -18.36 11.56 -12.66
N VAL A 186 -18.02 10.61 -11.79
CA VAL A 186 -19.01 9.74 -11.14
C VAL A 186 -19.75 10.47 -10.00
N THR A 187 -19.06 11.37 -9.30
CA THR A 187 -19.65 12.10 -8.16
C THR A 187 -20.37 13.39 -8.57
N ALA A 188 -20.01 14.02 -9.69
CA ALA A 188 -20.55 15.29 -10.17
C ALA A 188 -22.09 15.34 -10.30
N PRO A 189 -22.80 14.28 -10.76
CA PRO A 189 -24.26 14.30 -10.81
C PRO A 189 -24.91 14.55 -9.45
N PHE A 190 -24.20 14.18 -8.38
CA PHE A 190 -24.68 14.38 -7.02
C PHE A 190 -24.32 15.76 -6.47
N PHE A 191 -23.32 16.47 -7.01
CA PHE A 191 -22.79 17.73 -6.44
C PHE A 191 -23.87 18.80 -6.27
N TRP A 192 -24.70 19.00 -7.30
CA TRP A 192 -25.74 20.02 -7.27
C TRP A 192 -26.79 19.79 -6.19
N LYS A 193 -27.06 18.54 -5.81
CA LYS A 193 -28.08 18.23 -4.80
C LYS A 193 -27.66 18.62 -3.38
N TYR A 194 -26.35 18.68 -3.09
CA TYR A 194 -25.86 18.86 -1.72
C TYR A 194 -25.12 20.18 -1.47
N ILE A 195 -24.70 20.90 -2.51
CA ILE A 195 -23.98 22.18 -2.40
C ILE A 195 -24.93 23.38 -2.33
N ASP A 196 -26.11 23.31 -2.93
CA ASP A 196 -27.02 24.47 -3.10
C ASP A 196 -27.62 24.99 -1.77
N HIS A 197 -27.56 24.20 -0.69
CA HIS A 197 -28.23 24.51 0.57
C HIS A 197 -27.30 24.89 1.72
N THR A 198 -25.98 24.98 1.51
CA THR A 198 -25.01 25.12 2.62
C THR A 198 -24.15 26.36 2.48
N ALA A 199 -24.38 27.33 3.35
CA ALA A 199 -23.52 28.51 3.46
C ALA A 199 -22.24 28.14 4.24
N PHE A 200 -21.28 27.47 3.59
CA PHE A 200 -20.01 27.06 4.20
C PHE A 200 -19.24 28.23 4.84
N LEU A 201 -19.40 29.45 4.31
CA LEU A 201 -18.81 30.68 4.84
C LEU A 201 -19.46 31.19 6.14
N ARG A 202 -20.64 30.65 6.52
CA ARG A 202 -21.32 30.97 7.80
C ARG A 202 -20.97 29.99 8.92
N LEU A 203 -20.17 28.95 8.64
CA LEU A 203 -19.68 28.05 9.67
C LEU A 203 -18.81 28.82 10.68
N PRO A 204 -18.80 28.44 11.97
CA PRO A 204 -17.88 29.03 12.93
C PRO A 204 -16.43 28.80 12.50
N LEU A 205 -15.54 29.72 12.89
CA LEU A 205 -14.14 29.70 12.45
C LEU A 205 -13.43 28.37 12.79
N SER A 206 -13.80 27.74 13.91
CA SER A 206 -13.33 26.40 14.29
C SER A 206 -13.73 25.33 13.26
N ALA A 207 -14.99 25.28 12.83
CA ALA A 207 -15.47 24.34 11.83
C ALA A 207 -14.86 24.61 10.44
N GLN A 208 -14.64 25.88 10.08
CA GLN A 208 -13.94 26.23 8.85
C GLN A 208 -12.48 25.73 8.87
N ALA A 209 -11.79 25.86 10.00
CA ALA A 209 -10.43 25.36 10.17
C ALA A 209 -10.35 23.82 10.09
N GLU A 210 -11.30 23.12 10.69
CA GLU A 210 -11.40 21.65 10.60
C GLU A 210 -11.71 21.17 9.18
N LEU A 211 -12.60 21.88 8.48
CA LEU A 211 -12.89 21.61 7.09
C LEU A 211 -11.65 21.84 6.21
N ALA A 212 -10.99 22.99 6.35
CA ALA A 212 -9.76 23.31 5.61
C ALA A 212 -8.66 22.27 5.88
N TYR A 213 -8.53 21.82 7.13
CA TYR A 213 -7.65 20.71 7.49
C TYR A 213 -7.99 19.46 6.68
N ILE A 214 -9.25 18.99 6.70
CA ILE A 214 -9.66 17.78 5.97
C ILE A 214 -9.41 17.89 4.46
N LEU A 215 -9.67 19.06 3.88
CA LEU A 215 -9.52 19.27 2.42
C LEU A 215 -8.05 19.30 1.99
N ILE A 216 -7.15 19.86 2.79
CA ILE A 216 -5.74 20.02 2.37
C ILE A 216 -4.87 18.95 3.03
N LEU A 217 -4.88 18.94 4.37
CA LEU A 217 -4.05 18.08 5.18
C LEU A 217 -4.69 16.71 5.42
N GLY A 218 -5.98 16.53 5.18
CA GLY A 218 -6.67 15.25 5.32
C GLY A 218 -6.81 14.46 4.02
N THR A 219 -6.73 15.11 2.86
CA THR A 219 -6.96 14.45 1.57
C THR A 219 -5.85 14.70 0.56
N VAL A 220 -5.64 15.94 0.13
CA VAL A 220 -4.66 16.25 -0.92
C VAL A 220 -3.24 15.79 -0.54
N LEU A 221 -2.71 16.32 0.56
CA LEU A 221 -1.32 16.08 0.95
C LEU A 221 -1.07 14.62 1.38
N PRO A 222 -1.87 14.00 2.27
CA PRO A 222 -1.64 12.63 2.69
C PRO A 222 -1.75 11.64 1.54
N MET A 223 -2.70 11.86 0.63
CA MET A 223 -2.92 10.96 -0.49
C MET A 223 -1.75 11.00 -1.47
N TYR A 224 -1.23 12.21 -1.76
CA TYR A 224 0.01 12.36 -2.52
C TYR A 224 1.18 11.61 -1.88
N LEU A 225 1.41 11.85 -0.59
CA LEU A 225 2.50 11.25 0.16
C LEU A 225 2.38 9.72 0.29
N LEU A 226 1.17 9.20 0.41
CA LEU A 226 0.88 7.77 0.55
C LEU A 226 1.19 7.03 -0.74
N TYR A 227 0.65 7.47 -1.88
CA TYR A 227 0.87 6.78 -3.15
C TYR A 227 2.29 6.96 -3.66
N ARG A 228 2.90 8.15 -3.51
CA ARG A 228 4.32 8.34 -3.82
C ARG A 228 5.23 7.48 -2.94
N GLY A 229 4.83 7.26 -1.68
CA GLY A 229 5.50 6.31 -0.79
C GLY A 229 5.32 4.87 -1.23
N THR A 230 4.11 4.49 -1.68
CA THR A 230 3.77 3.14 -2.15
C THR A 230 4.50 2.78 -3.44
N GLU A 231 4.77 3.76 -4.31
CA GLU A 231 5.60 3.61 -5.51
C GLU A 231 7.05 3.20 -5.17
N LYS A 232 7.60 3.68 -4.04
CA LYS A 232 9.02 3.50 -3.71
C LYS A 232 9.31 2.47 -2.60
N LEU A 233 8.31 2.16 -1.77
CA LEU A 233 8.46 1.29 -0.60
C LEU A 233 7.86 -0.09 -0.85
N THR A 234 8.41 -1.10 -0.17
CA THR A 234 7.79 -2.42 -0.19
C THR A 234 6.43 -2.38 0.53
N SER A 235 5.50 -3.25 0.11
CA SER A 235 4.15 -3.32 0.69
C SER A 235 4.17 -3.53 2.21
N VAL A 236 5.20 -4.19 2.75
CA VAL A 236 5.39 -4.40 4.20
C VAL A 236 5.74 -3.09 4.91
N HIS A 237 6.66 -2.28 4.37
CA HIS A 237 7.02 -1.01 4.99
C HIS A 237 5.84 -0.04 4.98
N THR A 238 5.12 0.04 3.85
CA THR A 238 3.89 0.83 3.74
C THR A 238 2.83 0.41 4.75
N ALA A 239 2.64 -0.89 4.94
CA ALA A 239 1.72 -1.45 5.94
C ALA A 239 2.10 -1.07 7.38
N LEU A 240 3.37 -1.13 7.75
CA LEU A 240 3.83 -0.79 9.12
C LEU A 240 3.55 0.68 9.47
N TYR A 241 3.67 1.61 8.52
CA TYR A 241 3.39 3.03 8.79
C TYR A 241 1.91 3.30 9.10
N ARG A 242 0.99 2.43 8.68
CA ARG A 242 -0.45 2.60 8.96
C ARG A 242 -0.78 2.44 10.45
N TYR A 243 0.06 1.80 11.24
CA TYR A 243 -0.12 1.71 12.70
C TYR A 243 0.02 3.05 13.44
N ILE A 244 0.51 4.10 12.78
CA ILE A 244 0.53 5.45 13.35
C ILE A 244 -0.91 6.00 13.46
N GLN A 245 -1.79 5.66 12.52
CA GLN A 245 -3.17 6.16 12.47
C GLN A 245 -3.97 5.94 13.76
N PRO A 246 -4.08 4.72 14.32
CA PRO A 246 -4.85 4.46 15.55
C PRO A 246 -4.30 5.20 16.78
N VAL A 247 -2.98 5.38 16.88
CA VAL A 247 -2.37 6.09 18.00
C VAL A 247 -2.78 7.56 17.98
N ILE A 248 -2.71 8.19 16.81
CA ILE A 248 -3.10 9.60 16.65
C ILE A 248 -4.61 9.78 16.78
N ALA A 249 -5.39 8.90 16.18
CA ALA A 249 -6.85 8.93 16.29
C ALA A 249 -7.31 8.78 17.74
N GLY A 250 -6.74 7.82 18.48
CA GLY A 250 -7.04 7.62 19.90
C GLY A 250 -6.64 8.82 20.76
N LEU A 251 -5.44 9.37 20.55
CA LEU A 251 -4.99 10.55 21.28
C LEU A 251 -5.91 11.75 21.05
N LEU A 252 -6.24 12.06 19.79
CA LEU A 252 -7.13 13.18 19.46
C LEU A 252 -8.56 12.95 19.93
N ALA A 253 -9.07 11.72 19.86
CA ALA A 253 -10.40 11.39 20.34
C ALA A 253 -10.54 11.65 21.84
N VAL A 254 -9.53 11.29 22.63
CA VAL A 254 -9.52 11.52 24.08
C VAL A 254 -9.32 13.00 24.40
N THR A 255 -8.35 13.68 23.78
CA THR A 255 -8.09 15.10 24.07
C THR A 255 -9.23 16.01 23.66
N ARG A 256 -10.01 15.63 22.64
CA ARG A 256 -11.21 16.36 22.19
C ARG A 256 -12.50 15.87 22.86
N GLY A 257 -12.42 14.93 23.80
CA GLY A 257 -13.59 14.40 24.53
C GLY A 257 -14.60 13.68 23.64
N GLN A 258 -14.19 13.16 22.48
CA GLN A 258 -15.07 12.51 21.51
C GLN A 258 -15.32 11.03 21.83
N ALA A 259 -14.40 10.41 22.57
CA ALA A 259 -14.52 9.02 22.99
C ALA A 259 -13.62 8.74 24.21
N HIS A 260 -14.01 7.74 24.99
CA HIS A 260 -13.23 7.22 26.10
C HIS A 260 -12.87 5.76 25.81
N PHE A 261 -11.64 5.37 26.15
CA PHE A 261 -11.24 3.97 26.06
C PHE A 261 -11.98 3.15 27.13
N ASN A 262 -12.82 2.20 26.68
CA ASN A 262 -13.45 1.23 27.55
C ASN A 262 -12.70 -0.13 27.50
N ARG A 263 -13.04 -1.06 28.40
CA ARG A 263 -12.42 -2.39 28.45
C ARG A 263 -12.58 -3.17 27.13
N VAL A 264 -13.66 -2.94 26.40
CA VAL A 264 -13.93 -3.59 25.12
C VAL A 264 -13.03 -3.04 24.01
N ASN A 265 -12.78 -1.74 23.97
CA ASN A 265 -11.82 -1.11 23.06
C ASN A 265 -10.41 -1.66 23.28
N LEU A 266 -9.98 -1.81 24.53
CA LEU A 266 -8.64 -2.34 24.85
C LEU A 266 -8.50 -3.80 24.44
N THR A 267 -9.52 -4.63 24.71
CA THR A 267 -9.50 -6.04 24.32
C THR A 267 -9.54 -6.20 22.80
N ALA A 268 -10.44 -5.51 22.11
CA ALA A 268 -10.51 -5.48 20.64
C ALA A 268 -9.17 -5.03 20.03
N ALA A 269 -8.61 -3.91 20.50
CA ALA A 269 -7.31 -3.43 20.06
C ALA A 269 -6.22 -4.50 20.29
N GLY A 270 -6.16 -5.12 21.47
CA GLY A 270 -5.21 -6.19 21.78
C GLY A 270 -5.28 -7.35 20.78
N PHE A 271 -6.48 -7.84 20.48
CA PHE A 271 -6.68 -8.90 19.46
C PHE A 271 -6.26 -8.43 18.06
N ILE A 272 -6.66 -7.23 17.64
CA ILE A 272 -6.32 -6.74 16.30
C ILE A 272 -4.80 -6.54 16.17
N PHE A 273 -4.16 -5.81 17.08
CA PHE A 273 -2.71 -5.59 17.01
C PHE A 273 -1.92 -6.91 17.04
N THR A 274 -2.31 -7.85 17.91
CA THR A 274 -1.68 -9.18 17.98
C THR A 274 -1.86 -9.93 16.66
N GLY A 275 -3.07 -9.93 16.12
CA GLY A 275 -3.39 -10.57 14.85
C GLY A 275 -2.57 -10.01 13.69
N VAL A 276 -2.51 -8.69 13.53
CA VAL A 276 -1.77 -8.05 12.43
C VAL A 276 -0.25 -8.24 12.59
N ILE A 277 0.29 -8.21 13.83
CA ILE A 277 1.70 -8.56 14.09
C ILE A 277 1.99 -9.99 13.66
N LEU A 278 1.14 -10.95 14.01
CA LEU A 278 1.31 -12.35 13.64
C LEU A 278 1.26 -12.53 12.10
N VAL A 279 0.36 -11.82 11.42
CA VAL A 279 0.29 -11.77 9.95
C VAL A 279 1.58 -11.23 9.33
N ALA A 280 2.16 -10.20 9.93
CA ALA A 280 3.40 -9.57 9.46
C ALA A 280 4.63 -10.47 9.70
N VAL A 281 4.73 -11.11 10.87
CA VAL A 281 5.80 -12.05 11.21
C VAL A 281 5.72 -13.29 10.33
N GLY A 282 4.54 -13.89 10.18
CA GLY A 282 4.32 -15.05 9.31
C GLY A 282 4.72 -14.78 7.85
N TYR A 283 4.49 -13.55 7.37
CA TYR A 283 4.94 -13.10 6.04
C TYR A 283 6.46 -13.08 5.91
N ARG A 284 7.17 -12.47 6.87
CA ARG A 284 8.64 -12.43 6.86
C ARG A 284 9.25 -13.82 6.96
N TYR A 285 8.66 -14.69 7.76
CA TYR A 285 9.13 -16.07 7.92
C TYR A 285 8.99 -16.88 6.62
N SER A 286 7.83 -16.76 5.95
CA SER A 286 7.55 -17.47 4.69
C SER A 286 8.46 -17.02 3.55
N LEU A 287 8.79 -15.73 3.49
CA LEU A 287 9.76 -15.19 2.54
C LEU A 287 11.16 -15.81 2.72
N ARG A 288 11.63 -15.96 3.95
CA ARG A 288 12.96 -16.53 4.24
C ARG A 288 13.02 -18.01 3.89
N HIS A 289 12.02 -18.81 4.27
CA HIS A 289 12.01 -20.25 3.99
C HIS A 289 11.70 -20.62 2.54
N GLY A 290 10.87 -19.83 1.84
CA GLY A 290 10.65 -20.01 0.40
C GLY A 290 11.93 -19.87 -0.41
N LEU A 291 12.78 -18.90 -0.04
CA LEU A 291 14.09 -18.70 -0.67
C LEU A 291 15.02 -19.90 -0.45
N HIS A 292 15.09 -20.44 0.78
CA HIS A 292 15.90 -21.64 1.07
C HIS A 292 15.48 -22.87 0.28
N ARG A 293 14.17 -23.06 0.02
CA ARG A 293 13.68 -24.18 -0.81
C ARG A 293 14.04 -24.02 -2.29
N ILE A 294 13.98 -22.81 -2.84
CA ILE A 294 14.37 -22.53 -4.23
C ILE A 294 15.88 -22.72 -4.40
N LEU A 295 16.68 -22.23 -3.45
CA LEU A 295 18.14 -22.42 -3.45
C LEU A 295 18.51 -23.90 -3.32
N ARG A 296 17.82 -24.66 -2.46
CA ARG A 296 18.00 -26.13 -2.38
C ARG A 296 17.63 -26.86 -3.65
N ARG A 297 16.52 -26.49 -4.31
CA ARG A 297 16.13 -27.11 -5.61
C ARG A 297 17.14 -26.79 -6.71
N ARG A 298 17.67 -25.56 -6.75
CA ARG A 298 18.74 -25.18 -7.69
C ARG A 298 20.06 -25.89 -7.40
N ALA A 299 20.43 -26.06 -6.13
CA ALA A 299 21.60 -26.82 -5.74
C ALA A 299 21.47 -28.31 -6.08
N ALA A 300 20.27 -28.89 -5.90
CA ALA A 300 19.97 -30.26 -6.29
C ALA A 300 19.97 -30.47 -7.81
N SER A 301 19.52 -29.48 -8.61
CA SER A 301 19.60 -29.54 -10.08
C SER A 301 20.98 -29.21 -10.65
N ALA A 302 21.89 -28.66 -9.83
CA ALA A 302 23.25 -28.29 -10.22
C ALA A 302 24.31 -29.35 -9.85
N SER A 303 23.93 -30.45 -9.19
CA SER A 303 24.81 -31.63 -9.09
C SER A 303 24.78 -32.39 -10.42
N PRO A 304 25.90 -32.47 -11.17
CA PRO A 304 25.99 -33.38 -12.30
C PRO A 304 25.98 -34.81 -11.76
N ALA A 305 25.24 -35.69 -12.42
CA ALA A 305 25.32 -37.13 -12.22
C ALA A 305 26.80 -37.57 -12.30
N SER A 306 27.38 -37.90 -11.15
CA SER A 306 28.71 -38.46 -11.01
C SER A 306 28.55 -39.80 -10.29
N SER A 307 28.39 -40.87 -11.06
CA SER A 307 28.90 -42.24 -10.82
C SER A 307 28.17 -43.25 -11.69
N ALA A 308 28.58 -43.32 -12.96
CA ALA A 308 28.52 -44.56 -13.73
C ALA A 308 29.87 -44.71 -14.42
N ALA A 309 30.80 -45.40 -13.77
CA ALA A 309 32.04 -45.88 -14.39
C ALA A 309 31.95 -47.41 -14.48
N PRO A 310 32.21 -48.02 -15.66
CA PRO A 310 32.25 -49.47 -15.78
C PRO A 310 33.62 -50.01 -15.33
N ALA A 311 33.60 -51.27 -14.88
CA ALA A 311 34.76 -52.02 -14.40
C ALA A 311 35.79 -52.29 -15.52
N GLY A 312 37.09 -52.25 -15.15
CA GLY A 312 38.21 -52.68 -15.99
C GLY A 312 39.50 -52.71 -15.16
N SER A 313 40.19 -53.85 -15.22
CA SER A 313 41.18 -54.35 -14.26
C SER A 313 42.64 -53.90 -14.44
N SER A 314 43.39 -54.10 -13.34
CA SER A 314 44.81 -54.46 -13.19
C SER A 314 45.92 -53.39 -13.21
N ALA A 315 46.46 -53.20 -11.99
CA ALA A 315 47.87 -53.29 -11.57
C ALA A 315 48.87 -52.17 -11.92
N SER A 316 49.34 -51.44 -10.90
CA SER A 316 50.68 -51.62 -10.31
C SER A 316 50.87 -50.73 -9.07
N VAL A 317 51.71 -51.20 -8.14
CA VAL A 317 51.94 -50.69 -6.77
C VAL A 317 53.20 -49.80 -6.73
N ALA A 318 53.15 -48.66 -6.03
CA ALA A 318 54.29 -48.08 -5.29
C ALA A 318 53.83 -47.00 -4.28
N PRO A 319 54.49 -46.82 -3.11
CA PRO A 319 53.92 -46.10 -1.98
C PRO A 319 54.47 -44.67 -1.76
N ALA A 320 53.63 -43.87 -1.09
CA ALA A 320 53.91 -42.77 -0.15
C ALA A 320 55.09 -41.81 -0.42
N ALA A 321 54.74 -40.55 -0.76
CA ALA A 321 55.51 -39.38 -0.37
C ALA A 321 54.55 -38.23 0.00
N SER A 322 54.72 -37.74 1.23
CA SER A 322 53.99 -36.64 1.87
C SER A 322 54.36 -35.28 1.27
N VAL A 323 53.38 -34.47 0.83
CA VAL A 323 53.56 -33.01 0.71
C VAL A 323 52.28 -32.27 1.14
N ALA A 324 52.44 -31.58 2.27
CA ALA A 324 51.92 -30.27 2.67
C ALA A 324 50.53 -29.77 2.23
N ALA A 325 49.82 -29.30 3.26
CA ALA A 325 48.57 -28.56 3.26
C ALA A 325 48.43 -27.46 2.19
N ALA A 326 47.31 -27.49 1.48
CA ALA A 326 46.71 -26.33 0.84
C ALA A 326 45.22 -26.26 1.24
N SER A 327 44.85 -25.20 1.95
CA SER A 327 43.47 -24.89 2.33
C SER A 327 42.57 -24.73 1.08
N PRO A 328 41.35 -25.27 1.05
CA PRO A 328 40.46 -25.06 -0.09
C PRO A 328 39.94 -23.61 -0.09
N ALA A 329 40.09 -22.93 -1.23
CA ALA A 329 39.49 -21.63 -1.51
C ALA A 329 37.95 -21.70 -1.37
N PRO A 330 37.28 -20.64 -0.88
CA PRO A 330 35.83 -20.65 -0.75
C PRO A 330 35.18 -20.66 -2.14
N ALA A 331 34.20 -21.56 -2.32
CA ALA A 331 33.42 -21.71 -3.53
C ALA A 331 32.80 -20.38 -3.99
N ALA A 332 33.07 -20.00 -5.23
CA ALA A 332 32.48 -18.83 -5.87
C ALA A 332 30.96 -19.02 -6.02
N TRP A 333 30.17 -18.10 -5.45
CA TRP A 333 28.73 -18.04 -5.63
C TRP A 333 28.41 -17.64 -7.08
N PRO A 334 27.43 -18.27 -7.77
CA PRO A 334 27.05 -17.84 -9.11
C PRO A 334 26.37 -16.46 -9.07
N GLU A 335 26.88 -15.53 -9.88
CA GLU A 335 26.42 -14.15 -9.96
C GLU A 335 24.95 -14.02 -10.40
N LEU A 336 24.18 -13.18 -9.69
CA LEU A 336 22.84 -12.75 -10.11
C LEU A 336 22.94 -11.64 -11.17
N PRO A 337 22.05 -11.60 -12.19
CA PRO A 337 22.06 -10.53 -13.19
C PRO A 337 21.71 -9.18 -12.55
N SER A 338 22.55 -8.16 -12.77
CA SER A 338 22.34 -6.80 -12.26
C SER A 338 21.10 -6.17 -12.91
N ARG A 339 20.04 -5.95 -12.12
CA ARG A 339 18.74 -5.44 -12.59
C ARG A 339 18.68 -3.92 -12.82
N TYR A 340 19.79 -3.21 -12.72
CA TYR A 340 19.88 -1.78 -12.96
C TYR A 340 21.23 -1.49 -13.62
N GLY A 341 21.20 -0.95 -14.85
CA GLY A 341 22.37 -0.71 -15.70
C GLY A 341 23.29 0.41 -15.18
N LEU A 342 23.96 0.17 -14.05
CA LEU A 342 25.07 0.97 -13.55
C LEU A 342 26.39 0.22 -13.85
N PRO A 343 27.43 0.87 -14.38
CA PRO A 343 28.73 0.23 -14.58
C PRO A 343 29.33 -0.23 -13.25
N ARG A 344 29.88 -1.45 -13.18
CA ARG A 344 30.59 -1.95 -11.99
C ARG A 344 31.89 -1.18 -11.76
N LEU A 345 32.18 -0.85 -10.51
CA LEU A 345 33.47 -0.32 -10.06
C LEU A 345 34.56 -1.39 -10.22
N ARG A 346 35.78 -0.98 -10.61
CA ARG A 346 36.96 -1.85 -10.65
C ARG A 346 37.34 -2.27 -9.22
N SER A 347 37.99 -3.42 -9.04
CA SER A 347 38.40 -3.99 -7.74
C SER A 347 39.19 -3.03 -6.83
N ASP A 348 39.74 -1.96 -7.40
CA ASP A 348 40.64 -1.02 -6.73
C ASP A 348 39.92 0.31 -6.36
N GLY A 349 38.58 0.35 -6.42
CA GLY A 349 37.77 1.47 -5.91
C GLY A 349 37.74 2.74 -6.77
N ARG A 350 38.25 2.72 -8.01
CA ARG A 350 38.20 3.87 -8.94
C ARG A 350 37.16 3.68 -10.06
N LEU A 351 36.51 4.78 -10.45
CA LEU A 351 35.60 4.86 -11.61
C LEU A 351 36.38 4.69 -12.93
N PRO A 352 35.81 4.04 -13.96
CA PRO A 352 36.50 3.88 -15.25
C PRO A 352 36.64 5.21 -15.99
N HIS A 353 37.85 5.52 -16.47
CA HIS A 353 38.11 6.66 -17.35
C HIS A 353 37.43 6.45 -18.71
N TYR A 354 36.50 7.36 -19.07
CA TYR A 354 36.01 7.49 -20.45
C TYR A 354 37.01 8.33 -21.25
N SER A 355 37.76 7.72 -22.17
CA SER A 355 38.46 8.45 -23.22
C SER A 355 37.45 8.87 -24.31
N ALA A 356 37.28 10.17 -24.50
CA ALA A 356 36.42 10.73 -25.54
C ALA A 356 37.05 10.54 -26.92
N SER A 357 36.77 9.42 -27.60
CA SER A 357 37.16 9.22 -29.00
C SER A 357 36.29 8.18 -29.72
N SER A 358 34.97 8.38 -29.79
CA SER A 358 34.12 7.71 -30.80
C SER A 358 32.74 8.36 -30.98
N ARG A 359 32.70 9.68 -31.20
CA ARG A 359 31.55 10.33 -31.86
C ARG A 359 32.01 10.92 -33.19
N ARG A 360 32.12 10.06 -34.20
CA ARG A 360 32.08 10.42 -35.63
C ARG A 360 31.82 9.15 -36.43
N ARG A 361 30.56 8.94 -36.80
CA ARG A 361 30.08 8.25 -38.03
C ARG A 361 28.58 8.02 -37.89
N HIS A 362 27.79 9.00 -38.37
CA HIS A 362 26.61 8.76 -39.20
C HIS A 362 26.07 10.12 -39.67
N SER A 363 26.67 10.63 -40.74
CA SER A 363 26.09 11.66 -41.61
C SER A 363 26.64 11.46 -43.04
N SER A 364 25.88 10.72 -43.84
CA SER A 364 25.96 10.64 -45.31
C SER A 364 24.79 9.72 -45.68
N GLY A 365 23.67 10.19 -46.23
CA GLY A 365 23.62 10.92 -47.48
C GLY A 365 23.22 9.93 -48.56
N THR A 366 21.92 9.78 -48.80
CA THR A 366 21.37 9.09 -49.97
C THR A 366 20.06 9.76 -50.36
N GLY A 367 20.16 10.69 -51.31
CA GLY A 367 19.09 10.96 -52.25
C GLY A 367 19.16 9.97 -53.41
N ARG A 368 17.99 9.56 -53.91
CA ARG A 368 17.65 9.11 -55.28
C ARG A 368 16.13 8.90 -55.28
N LEU A 369 15.38 9.73 -56.01
CA LEU A 369 14.85 9.45 -57.35
C LEU A 369 13.92 8.22 -57.36
N HIS A 370 12.61 8.44 -57.15
CA HIS A 370 11.56 8.34 -58.18
C HIS A 370 10.24 8.88 -57.65
#